data_AF-A0AAD9LCQ5-F1
#
_entry.id   AF-A0AAD9LCQ5-F1
#
_cell.length_a   1.000
_cell.length_b   1.000
_cell.length_c   1.000
_cell.angle_alpha   90.00
_cell.angle_beta   90.00
_cell.angle_gamma   90.00
#
_symmetry.space_group_name_H-M   'P 1'
#
loop_
_entity.id
_entity.type
_entity.pdbx_description
1 polymer ?
#
loop_
_entity_poly.entity_id
_entity_poly.type
_entity_poly.pdbx_seq_one_letter_code
_entity_poly.pdbx_strand_id
1 'polypeptide(L)'
;MADTMKFTADGVPKNWNGKDWQAYKFAMQMVFREMDLSDAVEGTITRSMLSNADAEAKFDKNQTKIMRLIGMSVPSEILHQIRDRTTGTEMWGALCDLFENKINKTVKAHTIRRLRDELWTMKFTSGGNMNLHMSKMFTPGRLNFAIREVAIVVEIKRTEEMVVE
;
A
#
# COMPACT_ATOMS: atom_id res chain seq x y z
N MET A 1 -22.63 -10.87 3.45
CA MET A 1 -21.60 -11.83 2.97
C MET A 1 -20.35 -11.03 2.67
N ALA A 2 -19.17 -11.50 3.08
CA ALA A 2 -17.92 -10.83 2.72
C ALA A 2 -17.75 -10.89 1.19
N ASP A 3 -17.52 -9.75 0.57
CA ASP A 3 -17.42 -9.63 -0.88
C ASP A 3 -16.02 -10.10 -1.28
N THR A 4 -15.88 -11.39 -1.60
CA THR A 4 -14.59 -12.04 -1.86
C THR A 4 -14.04 -11.63 -3.23
N MET A 5 -12.76 -11.28 -3.30
CA MET A 5 -12.08 -10.91 -4.55
C MET A 5 -12.15 -12.07 -5.55
N LYS A 6 -12.56 -11.79 -6.79
CA LYS A 6 -12.66 -12.77 -7.88
C LYS A 6 -11.39 -12.72 -8.72
N PHE A 7 -11.04 -13.84 -9.35
CA PHE A 7 -9.84 -13.96 -10.18
C PHE A 7 -10.20 -14.53 -11.57
N THR A 8 -9.45 -14.15 -12.59
CA THR A 8 -9.50 -14.80 -13.92
C THR A 8 -8.78 -16.15 -13.89
N ALA A 9 -8.86 -16.91 -14.98
CA ALA A 9 -8.09 -18.15 -15.15
C ALA A 9 -6.58 -17.93 -15.05
N ASP A 10 -6.12 -16.73 -15.41
CA ASP A 10 -4.71 -16.31 -15.37
C ASP A 10 -4.33 -15.65 -14.02
N GLY A 11 -5.15 -15.83 -12.97
CA GLY A 11 -4.88 -15.29 -11.64
C GLY A 11 -5.06 -13.77 -11.49
N VAL A 12 -5.54 -13.07 -12.53
CA VAL A 12 -5.73 -11.61 -12.50
C VAL A 12 -6.96 -11.28 -11.66
N PRO A 13 -6.85 -10.41 -10.64
CA PRO A 13 -8.02 -9.92 -9.91
C PRO A 13 -9.04 -9.30 -10.86
N LYS A 14 -10.32 -9.66 -10.71
CA LYS A 14 -11.42 -9.15 -11.53
C LYS A 14 -12.41 -8.42 -10.65
N ASN A 15 -12.86 -7.25 -11.11
CA ASN A 15 -13.85 -6.41 -10.43
C ASN A 15 -13.46 -6.10 -8.98
N TRP A 16 -12.18 -5.80 -8.75
CA TRP A 16 -11.71 -5.42 -7.42
C TRP A 16 -12.48 -4.16 -6.95
N ASN A 17 -13.03 -4.18 -5.74
CA ASN A 17 -13.87 -3.09 -5.22
C ASN A 17 -13.06 -2.01 -4.47
N GLY A 18 -11.73 -2.04 -4.56
CA GLY A 18 -10.85 -1.12 -3.84
C GLY A 18 -10.55 -1.49 -2.38
N LYS A 19 -11.17 -2.56 -1.83
CA LYS A 19 -10.91 -3.03 -0.47
C LYS A 19 -9.77 -4.04 -0.43
N ASP A 20 -8.99 -4.04 0.65
CA ASP A 20 -7.85 -4.95 0.83
C ASP A 20 -6.75 -4.80 -0.23
N TRP A 21 -6.25 -3.55 -0.40
CA TRP A 21 -5.13 -3.21 -1.29
C TRP A 21 -3.95 -4.18 -1.20
N GLN A 22 -3.57 -4.62 0.00
CA GLN A 22 -2.43 -5.52 0.19
C GLN A 22 -2.65 -6.89 -0.50
N ALA A 23 -3.87 -7.42 -0.46
CA ALA A 23 -4.21 -8.67 -1.14
C ALA A 23 -4.23 -8.50 -2.66
N TYR A 24 -4.80 -7.39 -3.15
CA TYR A 24 -4.77 -7.04 -4.58
C TYR A 24 -3.34 -6.86 -5.10
N LYS A 25 -2.51 -6.09 -4.37
CA LYS A 25 -1.11 -5.82 -4.72
C LYS A 25 -0.33 -7.13 -4.82
N PHE A 26 -0.47 -8.00 -3.83
CA PHE A 26 0.17 -9.31 -3.83
C PHE A 26 -0.24 -10.16 -5.04
N ALA A 27 -1.54 -10.25 -5.34
CA ALA A 27 -2.04 -11.02 -6.48
C ALA A 27 -1.50 -10.48 -7.81
N MET A 28 -1.53 -9.16 -8.02
CA MET A 28 -0.97 -8.54 -9.23
C MET A 28 0.55 -8.74 -9.34
N GLN A 29 1.29 -8.68 -8.23
CA GLN A 29 2.73 -8.97 -8.23
C GLN A 29 3.04 -10.42 -8.62
N MET A 30 2.19 -11.38 -8.24
CA MET A 30 2.32 -12.77 -8.72
C MET A 30 2.07 -12.88 -10.22
N VAL A 31 1.02 -12.24 -10.75
CA VAL A 31 0.76 -12.20 -12.19
C VAL A 31 1.93 -11.57 -12.96
N PHE A 32 2.49 -10.46 -12.46
CA PHE A 32 3.64 -9.83 -13.09
C PHE A 32 4.87 -10.74 -13.08
N ARG A 33 5.07 -11.51 -12.02
CA ARG A 33 6.16 -12.49 -11.93
C ARG A 33 5.97 -13.66 -12.90
N GLU A 34 4.77 -14.22 -12.99
CA GLU A 34 4.48 -15.32 -13.93
C GLU A 34 4.61 -14.89 -15.39
N MET A 35 4.40 -13.61 -15.69
CA MET A 35 4.47 -13.07 -17.05
C MET A 35 5.83 -12.43 -17.39
N ASP A 36 6.85 -12.56 -16.54
CA ASP A 36 8.17 -11.92 -16.68
C ASP A 36 8.09 -10.39 -16.88
N LEU A 37 7.18 -9.74 -16.16
CA LEU A 37 6.95 -8.29 -16.20
C LEU A 37 7.51 -7.56 -14.98
N SER A 38 7.97 -8.27 -13.95
CA SER A 38 8.43 -7.70 -12.67
C SER A 38 9.47 -6.60 -12.85
N ASP A 39 10.50 -6.84 -13.67
CA ASP A 39 11.61 -5.89 -13.87
C ASP A 39 11.15 -4.59 -14.53
N ALA A 40 10.13 -4.67 -15.39
CA ALA A 40 9.52 -3.51 -16.02
C ALA A 40 8.63 -2.77 -15.01
N VAL A 41 7.84 -3.49 -14.21
CA VAL A 41 6.92 -2.91 -13.21
C VAL A 41 7.66 -2.22 -12.07
N GLU A 42 8.78 -2.77 -11.61
CA GLU A 42 9.63 -2.17 -10.57
C GLU A 42 10.46 -1.00 -11.11
N GLY A 43 10.55 -0.84 -12.44
CA GLY A 43 11.36 0.20 -13.07
C GLY A 43 12.85 -0.13 -13.11
N THR A 44 13.23 -1.37 -12.81
CA THR A 44 14.61 -1.87 -12.84
C THR A 44 15.22 -1.79 -14.24
N ILE A 45 14.40 -1.99 -15.27
CA ILE A 45 14.78 -1.81 -16.67
C ILE A 45 14.05 -0.58 -17.21
N THR A 46 14.82 0.39 -17.70
CA THR A 46 14.27 1.58 -18.38
C THR A 46 14.60 1.53 -19.85
N ARG A 47 13.78 2.16 -20.69
CA ARG A 47 13.98 2.22 -22.14
C ARG A 47 15.39 2.70 -22.52
N SER A 48 15.93 3.67 -21.79
CA SER A 48 17.28 4.22 -21.99
C SER A 48 18.43 3.25 -21.69
N MET A 49 18.18 2.15 -20.97
CA MET A 49 19.18 1.11 -20.71
C MET A 49 19.26 0.08 -21.85
N LEU A 50 18.35 0.15 -22.82
CA LEU A 50 18.30 -0.78 -23.94
C LEU A 50 19.01 -0.15 -25.14
N SER A 51 20.04 -0.83 -25.65
CA SER A 51 20.80 -0.36 -26.82
C SER A 51 20.37 -1.01 -28.14
N ASN A 52 19.34 -1.88 -28.12
CA ASN A 52 18.86 -2.62 -29.28
C ASN A 52 17.38 -2.36 -29.54
N ALA A 53 17.02 -2.10 -30.81
CA ALA A 53 15.66 -1.83 -31.26
C ALA A 53 14.68 -2.98 -30.93
N ASP A 54 15.11 -4.24 -31.02
CA ASP A 54 14.28 -5.39 -30.66
C ASP A 54 13.95 -5.41 -29.15
N ALA A 55 14.92 -5.00 -28.32
CA ALA A 55 14.73 -4.93 -26.88
C ALA A 55 13.79 -3.79 -26.49
N GLU A 56 13.90 -2.64 -27.15
CA GLU A 56 12.96 -1.52 -26.99
C GLU A 56 11.52 -1.92 -27.37
N ALA A 57 11.34 -2.58 -28.52
CA ALA A 57 10.03 -3.04 -28.96
C ALA A 57 9.41 -4.05 -27.97
N LYS A 58 10.22 -4.96 -27.41
CA LYS A 58 9.78 -5.89 -26.36
C LYS A 58 9.38 -5.13 -25.09
N PHE A 59 10.13 -4.10 -24.70
CA PHE A 59 9.82 -3.27 -23.54
C PHE A 59 8.51 -2.51 -23.73
N ASP A 60 8.29 -1.85 -24.86
CA ASP A 60 7.05 -1.12 -25.17
C ASP A 60 5.82 -2.07 -25.16
N LYS A 61 6.00 -3.29 -25.66
CA LYS A 61 4.98 -4.34 -25.58
C LYS A 61 4.69 -4.75 -24.14
N ASN A 62 5.72 -4.88 -23.30
CA ASN A 62 5.56 -5.17 -21.88
C ASN A 62 4.83 -4.04 -21.14
N GLN A 63 5.16 -2.78 -21.42
CA GLN A 63 4.46 -1.60 -20.88
C GLN A 63 2.97 -1.64 -21.21
N THR A 64 2.63 -1.89 -22.48
CA THR A 64 1.24 -2.03 -22.94
C THR A 64 0.52 -3.17 -22.23
N LYS A 65 1.21 -4.31 -22.01
CA LYS A 65 0.64 -5.47 -21.32
C LYS A 65 0.34 -5.16 -19.85
N ILE A 66 1.23 -4.45 -19.16
CA ILE A 66 1.03 -3.99 -17.78
C ILE A 66 -0.19 -3.06 -17.69
N MET A 67 -0.26 -2.04 -18.56
CA MET A 67 -1.40 -1.10 -18.60
C MET A 67 -2.72 -1.84 -18.82
N ARG A 68 -2.75 -2.82 -19.72
CA ARG A 68 -3.93 -3.65 -19.97
C ARG A 68 -4.34 -4.46 -18.75
N LEU A 69 -3.39 -5.14 -18.10
CA LEU A 69 -3.67 -5.95 -16.92
C LEU A 69 -4.29 -5.10 -15.80
N ILE A 70 -3.67 -3.95 -15.50
CA ILE A 70 -4.16 -3.01 -14.49
C ILE A 70 -5.53 -2.45 -14.89
N GLY A 71 -5.67 -2.00 -16.13
CA GLY A 71 -6.92 -1.39 -16.61
C GLY A 71 -8.12 -2.35 -16.61
N MET A 72 -7.87 -3.66 -16.74
CA MET A 72 -8.91 -4.68 -16.70
C MET A 72 -9.21 -5.20 -15.28
N SER A 73 -8.29 -5.00 -14.32
CA SER A 73 -8.44 -5.49 -12.95
C SER A 73 -9.07 -4.46 -12.00
N VAL A 74 -8.87 -3.16 -12.28
CA VAL A 74 -9.40 -2.07 -11.45
C VAL A 74 -10.77 -1.58 -11.93
N PRO A 75 -11.62 -1.06 -11.03
CA PRO A 75 -12.90 -0.44 -11.38
C PRO A 75 -12.68 0.94 -12.03
N SER A 76 -13.69 1.41 -12.76
CA SER A 76 -13.60 2.60 -13.62
C SER A 76 -13.17 3.88 -12.88
N GLU A 77 -13.60 4.03 -11.63
CA GLU A 77 -13.32 5.16 -10.76
C GLU A 77 -11.83 5.24 -10.38
N ILE A 78 -11.20 4.09 -10.18
CA ILE A 78 -9.76 3.98 -9.92
C ILE A 78 -9.01 4.16 -11.24
N LEU A 79 -9.50 3.55 -12.33
CA LEU A 79 -8.90 3.67 -13.65
C LEU A 79 -8.79 5.15 -14.09
N HIS A 80 -9.85 5.95 -13.90
CA HIS A 80 -9.84 7.37 -14.24
C HIS A 80 -8.76 8.18 -13.49
N GLN A 81 -8.33 7.74 -12.30
CA GLN A 81 -7.30 8.42 -11.51
C GLN A 81 -5.87 8.08 -11.96
N ILE A 82 -5.67 6.99 -12.70
CA ILE A 82 -4.34 6.48 -13.08
C ILE A 82 -4.11 6.39 -14.60
N ARG A 83 -5.16 6.60 -15.42
CA ARG A 83 -5.11 6.47 -16.90
C ARG A 83 -4.31 7.58 -17.58
N ASP A 84 -4.02 8.67 -16.88
CA ASP A 84 -3.22 9.79 -17.40
C ASP A 84 -1.72 9.48 -17.49
N ARG A 85 -1.29 8.30 -17.04
CA ARG A 85 0.11 7.83 -17.10
C ARG A 85 0.47 7.26 -18.48
N THR A 86 1.72 7.46 -18.88
CA THR A 86 2.19 7.14 -20.25
C THR A 86 2.73 5.73 -20.37
N THR A 87 3.19 5.15 -19.26
CA THR A 87 3.76 3.79 -19.22
C THR A 87 3.04 2.93 -18.18
N GLY A 88 3.11 1.61 -18.35
CA GLY A 88 2.59 0.64 -17.39
C GLY A 88 3.29 0.71 -16.04
N THR A 89 4.59 0.98 -16.03
CA THR A 89 5.38 1.24 -14.82
C THR A 89 4.85 2.46 -14.05
N GLU A 90 4.64 3.59 -14.74
CA GLU A 90 4.07 4.79 -14.12
C GLU A 90 2.64 4.57 -13.65
N MET A 91 1.83 3.84 -14.42
CA MET A 91 0.44 3.51 -14.05
C MET A 91 0.39 2.63 -12.80
N TRP A 92 1.30 1.65 -12.69
CA TRP A 92 1.44 0.83 -11.48
C TRP A 92 1.94 1.64 -10.28
N GLY A 93 2.94 2.50 -10.49
CA GLY A 93 3.46 3.40 -9.47
C GLY A 93 2.38 4.34 -8.93
N ALA A 94 1.61 4.98 -9.82
CA ALA A 94 0.49 5.84 -9.46
C ALA A 94 -0.61 5.09 -8.70
N LEU A 95 -0.86 3.83 -9.04
CA LEU A 95 -1.80 2.99 -8.31
C LEU A 95 -1.27 2.63 -6.91
N CYS A 96 0.01 2.30 -6.79
CA CYS A 96 0.67 2.09 -5.50
C CYS A 96 0.59 3.36 -4.66
N ASP A 97 0.95 4.51 -5.22
CA ASP A 97 0.83 5.80 -4.55
C ASP A 97 -0.62 6.11 -4.14
N LEU A 98 -1.60 5.84 -4.99
CA LEU A 98 -3.01 6.12 -4.69
C LEU A 98 -3.46 5.39 -3.43
N PHE A 99 -3.05 4.14 -3.24
CA PHE A 99 -3.45 3.34 -2.08
C PHE A 99 -2.47 3.45 -0.91
N GLU A 100 -1.17 3.56 -1.16
CA GLU A 100 -0.14 3.65 -0.12
C GLU A 100 -0.01 5.06 0.46
N ASN A 101 -0.21 6.11 -0.36
CA ASN A 101 -0.30 7.49 0.14
C ASN A 101 -1.66 7.82 0.75
N LYS A 102 -2.80 7.27 0.27
CA LYS A 102 -4.10 7.41 0.98
C LYS A 102 -4.13 6.63 2.30
N ILE A 103 -3.41 5.52 2.42
CA ILE A 103 -3.27 4.78 3.69
C ILE A 103 -2.37 5.52 4.69
N ASN A 104 -1.52 6.46 4.28
CA ASN A 104 -0.49 6.99 5.18
C ASN A 104 -0.91 8.14 6.11
N LYS A 105 -2.05 8.82 5.93
CA LYS A 105 -2.52 9.84 6.89
C LYS A 105 -3.81 9.44 7.59
N THR A 106 -4.87 9.16 6.84
CA THR A 106 -6.20 8.90 7.43
C THR A 106 -6.28 7.53 8.10
N VAL A 107 -5.74 6.48 7.46
CA VAL A 107 -5.72 5.14 8.06
C VAL A 107 -4.73 5.07 9.22
N LYS A 108 -3.58 5.77 9.14
CA LYS A 108 -2.72 5.99 10.31
C LYS A 108 -3.46 6.70 11.42
N ALA A 109 -4.11 7.82 11.17
CA ALA A 109 -4.86 8.58 12.17
C ALA A 109 -6.00 7.75 12.81
N HIS A 110 -6.73 6.96 12.03
CA HIS A 110 -7.75 6.06 12.56
C HIS A 110 -7.16 4.91 13.37
N THR A 111 -6.05 4.33 12.92
CA THR A 111 -5.36 3.26 13.65
C THR A 111 -4.77 3.80 14.96
N ILE A 112 -4.18 4.99 14.92
CA ILE A 112 -3.71 5.75 16.09
C ILE A 112 -4.87 5.96 17.08
N ARG A 113 -5.99 6.52 16.63
CA ARG A 113 -7.16 6.78 17.47
C ARG A 113 -7.71 5.48 18.07
N ARG A 114 -7.89 4.43 17.27
CA ARG A 114 -8.36 3.13 17.75
C ARG A 114 -7.43 2.54 18.82
N LEU A 115 -6.12 2.54 18.57
CA LEU A 115 -5.14 2.02 19.53
C LEU A 115 -5.08 2.86 20.81
N ARG A 116 -5.22 4.18 20.70
CA ARG A 116 -5.37 5.08 21.85
C ARG A 116 -6.62 4.73 22.65
N ASP A 117 -7.77 4.61 22.01
CA ASP A 117 -9.03 4.32 22.68
C ASP A 117 -9.01 2.94 23.33
N GLU A 118 -8.41 1.93 22.68
CA GLU A 118 -8.19 0.60 23.26
C GLU A 118 -7.29 0.63 24.51
N LEU A 119 -6.24 1.47 24.52
CA LEU A 119 -5.39 1.65 25.70
C LEU A 119 -6.13 2.36 26.83
N TRP A 120 -6.86 3.44 26.52
CA TRP A 120 -7.61 4.22 27.51
C TRP A 120 -8.78 3.46 28.13
N THR A 121 -9.38 2.53 27.38
CA THR A 121 -10.53 1.74 27.84
C THR A 121 -10.13 0.41 28.49
N MET A 122 -8.86 -0.01 28.38
CA MET A 122 -8.35 -1.22 29.01
C MET A 122 -8.21 -1.01 30.52
N LYS A 123 -9.28 -1.35 31.27
CA LYS A 123 -9.28 -1.33 32.73
C LYS A 123 -8.71 -2.62 33.30
N PHE A 124 -7.99 -2.51 34.41
CA PHE A 124 -7.58 -3.67 35.19
C PHE A 124 -8.78 -4.25 35.94
N THR A 125 -9.13 -5.51 35.65
CA THR A 125 -10.24 -6.20 36.32
C THR A 125 -9.81 -6.68 37.71
N SER A 126 -10.63 -6.49 38.75
CA SER A 126 -10.26 -6.95 40.11
C SER A 126 -10.18 -8.49 40.16
N GLY A 127 -9.09 -9.01 40.70
CA GLY A 127 -8.76 -10.45 40.67
C GLY A 127 -8.02 -10.90 39.40
N GLY A 128 -7.74 -9.99 38.46
CA GLY A 128 -6.98 -10.28 37.25
C GLY A 128 -5.47 -10.44 37.48
N ASN A 129 -4.81 -11.20 36.61
CA ASN A 129 -3.35 -11.34 36.62
C ASN A 129 -2.69 -10.04 36.10
N MET A 130 -2.03 -9.31 37.00
CA MET A 130 -1.36 -8.04 36.70
C MET A 130 -0.26 -8.19 35.63
N ASN A 131 0.49 -9.30 35.65
CA ASN A 131 1.57 -9.52 34.70
C ASN A 131 1.02 -9.77 33.27
N LEU A 132 -0.12 -10.49 33.18
CA LEU A 132 -0.84 -10.68 31.92
C LEU A 132 -1.51 -9.39 31.42
N HIS A 133 -1.98 -8.53 32.32
CA HIS A 133 -2.52 -7.22 31.96
C HIS A 133 -1.42 -6.30 31.41
N MET A 134 -0.26 -6.27 32.08
CA MET A 134 0.91 -5.51 31.64
C MET A 134 1.45 -6.04 30.30
N SER A 135 1.56 -7.34 30.07
CA SER A 135 2.01 -7.87 28.78
C SER A 135 1.08 -7.53 27.60
N LYS A 136 -0.23 -7.40 27.87
CA LYS A 136 -1.23 -6.92 26.89
C LYS A 136 -1.14 -5.40 26.65
N MET A 137 -0.74 -4.61 27.64
CA MET A 137 -0.46 -3.18 27.46
C MET A 137 0.86 -2.95 26.70
N PHE A 138 1.91 -3.71 27.03
CA PHE A 138 3.29 -3.47 26.60
C PHE A 138 3.78 -4.42 25.48
N THR A 139 2.86 -4.99 24.71
CA THR A 139 3.21 -5.89 23.60
C THR A 139 4.09 -5.14 22.57
N PRO A 140 5.13 -5.76 21.98
CA PRO A 140 6.15 -5.04 21.19
C PRO A 140 5.61 -4.19 20.02
N GLY A 141 4.50 -4.61 19.41
CA GLY A 141 3.83 -3.84 18.36
C GLY A 141 3.14 -2.55 18.83
N ARG A 142 2.77 -2.45 20.11
CA ARG A 142 2.20 -1.26 20.75
C ARG A 142 3.28 -0.33 21.31
N LEU A 143 4.39 -0.89 21.79
CA LEU A 143 5.52 -0.12 22.36
C LEU A 143 6.34 0.62 21.30
N ASN A 144 6.67 -0.05 20.18
CA ASN A 144 7.32 0.60 19.03
C ASN A 144 6.47 1.74 18.43
N PHE A 145 5.16 1.71 18.67
CA PHE A 145 4.21 2.71 18.20
C PHE A 145 4.11 3.92 19.12
N ALA A 146 4.11 3.71 20.45
CA ALA A 146 4.17 4.80 21.44
C ALA A 146 5.48 5.60 21.33
N ILE A 147 6.61 4.92 21.10
CA ILE A 147 7.91 5.57 20.87
C ILE A 147 7.89 6.40 19.57
N ARG A 148 7.25 5.90 18.51
CA ARG A 148 7.05 6.64 17.25
C ARG A 148 6.07 7.81 17.37
N GLU A 149 5.01 7.71 18.17
CA GLU A 149 4.09 8.81 18.44
C GLU A 149 4.77 9.96 19.17
N VAL A 150 5.56 9.67 20.21
CA VAL A 150 6.33 10.71 20.90
C VAL A 150 7.32 11.36 19.94
N ALA A 151 8.02 10.58 19.10
CA ALA A 151 8.94 11.12 18.11
C ALA A 151 8.25 12.02 17.06
N ILE A 152 7.09 11.61 16.52
CA ILE A 152 6.34 12.39 15.53
C ILE A 152 5.75 13.66 16.14
N VAL A 153 5.19 13.59 17.35
CA VAL A 153 4.63 14.76 18.04
C VAL A 153 5.75 15.75 18.42
N VAL A 154 6.92 15.26 18.82
CA VAL A 154 8.11 16.10 19.08
C VAL A 154 8.60 16.76 17.79
N GLU A 155 8.67 16.05 16.67
CA GLU A 155 9.13 16.62 15.39
C GLU A 155 8.15 17.64 14.80
N ILE A 156 6.84 17.43 14.98
CA ILE A 156 5.80 18.38 14.57
C ILE A 156 5.88 19.65 15.41
N LYS A 157 6.03 19.53 16.75
CA LYS A 157 6.22 20.71 17.61
C LYS A 157 7.48 21.50 17.29
N ARG A 158 8.59 20.81 17.01
CA ARG A 158 9.86 21.45 16.63
C ARG A 158 9.74 22.24 15.32
N THR A 159 8.99 21.70 14.35
CA THR A 159 8.80 22.37 13.06
C THR A 159 7.80 23.54 13.14
N GLU A 160 6.83 23.50 14.05
CA GLU A 160 5.94 24.64 14.34
C GLU A 160 6.66 25.78 15.09
N GLU A 161 7.60 25.47 16.00
CA GLU A 161 8.39 26.47 16.72
C GLU A 161 9.45 27.17 15.83
N MET A 162 9.94 26.51 14.78
CA MET A 162 10.91 27.08 13.82
C MET A 162 10.29 28.01 12.75
N VAL A 163 8.97 28.06 12.62
CA VAL A 163 8.26 28.89 11.61
C VAL A 163 7.77 30.23 12.20
N VAL A 164 8.07 30.50 13.48
CA VAL A 164 7.59 31.69 14.22
C VAL A 164 8.72 32.67 14.59
N GLU A 165 9.91 32.59 13.97
CA GLU A 165 10.93 33.66 14.04
C GLU A 165 11.13 34.38 12.69
#